data_AF-A0A535EUZ8-F1
#
_entry.id   AF-A0A535EUZ8-F1
#
_cell.length_a   1.000
_cell.length_b   1.000
_cell.length_c   1.000
_cell.angle_alpha   90.00
_cell.angle_beta   90.00
_cell.angle_gamma   90.00
#
_symmetry.space_group_name_H-M   'P 1'
#
loop_
_entity.id
_entity.type
_entity.pdbx_description
1 polymer ?
#
loop_
_entity_poly.entity_id
_entity_poly.type
_entity_poly.pdbx_seq_one_letter_code
_entity_poly.pdbx_strand_id
1 'polypeptide(L)'
;MCSRCNSLAALNLLPPMRSRLALLTVAVLAASCSLLPVSPTAADLNLKNNQVEVATDQALNLQFTNPVDPEKLAQKIEVLPATDGELVSAGDGRHFTWTPAKGWLEATLYHFFVFPFTDTKGNSVAGRNWTFLTTITPRVLAVKDDSGQGLAEGDDAGQGRPLTLTFNTRMSPAETTVTANGQPAQLSWSDDRLSATLLTTGLPVGDLVLALTGGKDQLGHHAVGGWQRHLFLSYTVQIATRHLPFPALVQIPNDGYGARPQVGIQAAAMVFEYQTEGSIQRLTALYTDAPNVVGPTRSGREISFRLVRHYHGNLFLSGLSNDARAHLNADPVPAWFDNPPAFFRDYTRAAPNNLMLLGDYMLSLEQASGVPEFAPVKTGKVDLGAGTDDQASFGVAEHRSSYTYDPVTGTYAKIEDGDTMSDASLGKPDQIFMVIVLHAREFLVADIESGCCTHGRDFDLDSGGATDVYYRGKHVTGTWSAADRSSPLVFKTASGADLLLPRGLVWVDVVGS
;
A
#
# COMPACT_ATOMS: atom_id res chain seq x y z
N MET A 1 -4.20 -69.24 29.69
CA MET A 1 -4.55 -70.64 29.30
C MET A 1 -5.95 -70.90 29.83
N CYS A 2 -7.01 -70.71 29.02
CA CYS A 2 -7.70 -71.74 28.20
C CYS A 2 -8.05 -73.02 28.98
N SER A 3 -9.23 -73.63 28.90
CA SER A 3 -10.52 -73.34 28.26
C SER A 3 -11.47 -74.52 28.57
N ARG A 4 -12.79 -74.30 28.60
CA ARG A 4 -13.87 -75.16 28.03
C ARG A 4 -14.01 -76.61 28.53
N CYS A 5 -15.10 -77.35 28.32
CA CYS A 5 -16.54 -77.16 28.14
C CYS A 5 -17.13 -78.59 27.92
N ASN A 6 -18.40 -78.79 28.30
CA ASN A 6 -19.41 -79.71 27.73
C ASN A 6 -19.40 -81.25 27.88
N SER A 7 -20.58 -81.77 28.31
CA SER A 7 -21.54 -82.68 27.61
C SER A 7 -22.20 -83.64 28.65
N LEU A 8 -23.53 -83.79 28.84
CA LEU A 8 -24.73 -84.17 28.04
C LEU A 8 -25.19 -85.64 28.29
N ALA A 9 -26.52 -85.84 28.27
CA ALA A 9 -27.34 -87.09 28.23
C ALA A 9 -27.73 -87.73 29.60
N ALA A 10 -28.89 -88.37 29.85
CA ALA A 10 -30.02 -88.87 29.04
C ALA A 10 -31.30 -89.15 29.91
N LEU A 11 -32.48 -89.23 29.24
CA LEU A 11 -33.71 -90.07 29.43
C LEU A 11 -34.05 -90.71 30.81
N ASN A 12 -35.33 -90.65 31.26
CA ASN A 12 -36.42 -91.64 30.99
C ASN A 12 -37.61 -91.67 32.02
N LEU A 13 -38.81 -92.02 31.49
CA LEU A 13 -39.97 -92.75 32.09
C LEU A 13 -41.17 -92.01 32.78
N LEU A 14 -42.35 -92.22 32.17
CA LEU A 14 -43.77 -92.09 32.62
C LEU A 14 -44.23 -93.38 33.36
N PRO A 15 -45.39 -93.50 34.10
CA PRO A 15 -46.76 -93.41 33.56
C PRO A 15 -47.91 -93.08 34.62
N PRO A 16 -49.20 -93.51 34.50
CA PRO A 16 -50.34 -92.63 34.22
C PRO A 16 -51.51 -92.69 35.26
N MET A 17 -52.54 -91.84 35.15
CA MET A 17 -53.96 -92.27 35.31
C MET A 17 -54.99 -91.16 35.01
N ARG A 18 -56.07 -91.59 34.36
CA ARG A 18 -57.22 -90.81 33.90
C ARG A 18 -58.22 -90.58 35.03
N SER A 19 -58.82 -89.39 35.13
CA SER A 19 -60.28 -89.26 35.26
C SER A 19 -60.73 -87.84 34.89
N ARG A 20 -61.83 -87.75 34.14
CA ARG A 20 -62.51 -86.51 33.75
C ARG A 20 -63.54 -86.18 34.82
N LEU A 21 -63.63 -84.93 35.26
CA LEU A 21 -64.91 -84.27 35.54
C LEU A 21 -64.73 -82.75 35.51
N ALA A 22 -65.70 -82.07 34.92
CA ALA A 22 -65.62 -80.68 34.48
C ALA A 22 -66.39 -79.72 35.41
N LEU A 23 -66.00 -78.45 35.31
CA LEU A 23 -66.68 -77.21 35.73
C LEU A 23 -66.84 -76.91 37.24
N LEU A 24 -66.12 -75.89 37.72
CA LEU A 24 -66.62 -74.50 37.80
C LEU A 24 -65.46 -73.57 38.21
N THR A 25 -64.96 -72.76 37.27
CA THR A 25 -63.92 -71.74 37.56
C THR A 25 -64.59 -70.39 37.77
N VAL A 26 -64.53 -69.88 38.99
CA VAL A 26 -64.81 -68.48 39.32
C VAL A 26 -63.59 -67.66 38.87
N ALA A 27 -63.80 -66.75 37.91
CA ALA A 27 -62.78 -65.80 37.48
C ALA A 27 -62.62 -64.69 38.54
N VAL A 28 -61.49 -64.68 39.23
CA VAL A 28 -61.01 -63.49 39.96
C VAL A 28 -60.04 -62.77 39.03
N LEU A 29 -60.44 -61.60 38.52
CA LEU A 29 -59.53 -60.70 37.81
C LEU A 29 -58.53 -60.14 38.83
N ALA A 30 -57.30 -60.65 38.81
CA ALA A 30 -56.14 -59.95 39.33
C ALA A 30 -55.59 -59.07 38.19
N ALA A 31 -55.77 -57.75 38.30
CA ALA A 31 -55.14 -56.79 37.42
C ALA A 31 -53.63 -56.73 37.72
N SER A 32 -52.83 -57.44 36.93
CA SER A 32 -51.38 -57.26 36.89
C SER A 32 -51.05 -55.97 36.16
N CYS A 33 -50.69 -54.92 36.90
CA CYS A 33 -50.17 -53.68 36.35
C CYS A 33 -48.73 -53.91 35.87
N SER A 34 -48.57 -54.20 34.58
CA SER A 34 -47.27 -54.30 33.91
C SER A 34 -46.67 -52.90 33.76
N LEU A 35 -45.86 -52.45 34.73
CA LEU A 35 -45.00 -51.28 34.57
C LEU A 35 -43.90 -51.63 33.55
N LEU A 36 -44.08 -51.21 32.30
CA LEU A 36 -43.00 -51.22 31.31
C LEU A 36 -41.85 -50.34 31.84
N PRO A 37 -40.58 -50.78 31.76
CA PRO A 37 -39.45 -49.93 32.15
C PRO A 37 -39.42 -48.71 31.25
N VAL A 38 -39.67 -47.55 31.85
CA VAL A 38 -39.58 -46.25 31.18
C VAL A 38 -38.10 -45.91 31.10
N SER A 39 -37.47 -46.19 29.95
CA SER A 39 -36.07 -45.83 29.73
C SER A 39 -35.94 -44.31 29.72
N PRO A 40 -35.04 -43.71 30.52
CA PRO A 40 -34.81 -42.27 30.51
C PRO A 40 -34.38 -41.79 29.12
N THR A 41 -34.76 -40.56 28.78
CA THR A 41 -34.31 -39.93 27.54
C THR A 41 -32.90 -39.39 27.76
N ALA A 42 -31.93 -39.94 27.03
CA ALA A 42 -30.54 -39.54 27.12
C ALA A 42 -30.27 -38.40 26.13
N ALA A 43 -29.38 -37.48 26.53
CA ALA A 43 -28.90 -36.38 25.73
C ALA A 43 -27.39 -36.53 25.50
N ASP A 44 -26.95 -36.35 24.27
CA ASP A 44 -25.54 -36.32 23.89
C ASP A 44 -25.21 -35.05 23.10
N LEU A 45 -23.93 -34.71 23.08
CA LEU A 45 -23.39 -33.55 22.38
C LEU A 45 -22.25 -34.01 21.46
N ASN A 46 -22.07 -33.34 20.32
CA ASN A 46 -20.92 -33.56 19.43
C ASN A 46 -19.55 -33.25 20.06
N LEU A 47 -19.51 -32.74 21.29
CA LEU A 47 -18.31 -32.50 22.07
C LEU A 47 -18.21 -33.46 23.26
N LYS A 48 -16.98 -33.89 23.55
CA LYS A 48 -16.68 -34.62 24.79
C LYS A 48 -16.70 -33.65 25.97
N ASN A 49 -17.12 -34.12 27.14
CA ASN A 49 -16.96 -33.33 28.36
C ASN A 49 -15.46 -33.10 28.65
N ASN A 50 -15.11 -31.86 28.99
CA ASN A 50 -13.75 -31.33 29.13
C ASN A 50 -12.92 -31.33 27.84
N GLN A 51 -13.56 -31.27 26.67
CA GLN A 51 -12.85 -31.12 25.41
C GLN A 51 -12.11 -29.77 25.37
N VAL A 52 -10.85 -29.81 24.93
CA VAL A 52 -10.03 -28.61 24.70
C VAL A 52 -9.91 -28.36 23.20
N GLU A 53 -9.39 -27.19 22.86
CA GLU A 53 -9.16 -26.76 21.47
C GLU A 53 -10.42 -26.75 20.61
N VAL A 54 -11.56 -26.39 21.22
CA VAL A 54 -12.82 -26.25 20.48
C VAL A 54 -12.76 -25.00 19.60
N ALA A 55 -13.05 -25.16 18.31
CA ALA A 55 -13.05 -24.05 17.36
C ALA A 55 -14.06 -22.97 17.76
N THR A 56 -13.74 -21.70 17.52
CA THR A 56 -14.59 -20.57 17.91
C THR A 56 -15.86 -20.42 17.07
N ASP A 57 -15.98 -21.19 16.00
CA ASP A 57 -17.19 -21.34 15.16
C ASP A 57 -17.91 -22.68 15.37
N GLN A 58 -17.47 -23.52 16.32
CA GLN A 58 -18.04 -24.84 16.55
C GLN A 58 -19.51 -24.76 16.98
N ALA A 59 -20.42 -25.21 16.12
CA ALA A 59 -21.81 -25.42 16.51
C ALA A 59 -21.94 -26.63 17.47
N LEU A 60 -22.89 -26.54 18.40
CA LEU A 60 -23.19 -27.56 19.41
C LEU A 60 -24.39 -28.40 18.94
N ASN A 61 -24.13 -29.62 18.52
CA ASN A 61 -25.15 -30.53 18.01
C ASN A 61 -25.62 -31.47 19.12
N LEU A 62 -26.84 -31.25 19.58
CA LEU A 62 -27.52 -32.06 20.59
C LEU A 62 -28.29 -33.20 19.94
N GLN A 63 -28.17 -34.39 20.52
CA GLN A 63 -28.91 -35.58 20.13
C GLN A 63 -29.64 -36.19 21.31
N PHE A 64 -30.93 -36.50 21.14
CA PHE A 64 -31.77 -37.16 22.15
C PHE A 64 -32.23 -38.56 21.69
N THR A 65 -32.30 -39.51 22.62
CA THR A 65 -32.77 -40.88 22.30
C THR A 65 -34.26 -40.97 22.01
N ASN A 66 -35.06 -40.04 22.55
CA ASN A 66 -36.50 -39.88 22.29
C ASN A 66 -36.80 -38.43 21.87
N PRO A 67 -37.89 -38.18 21.12
CA PRO A 67 -38.26 -36.83 20.71
C PRO A 67 -38.57 -35.89 21.88
N VAL A 68 -38.01 -34.68 21.86
CA VAL A 68 -38.23 -33.59 22.82
C VAL A 68 -38.86 -32.38 22.15
N ASP A 69 -39.54 -31.56 22.94
CA ASP A 69 -40.16 -30.31 22.50
C ASP A 69 -39.08 -29.21 22.34
N PRO A 70 -38.96 -28.57 21.17
CA PRO A 70 -37.93 -27.56 20.91
C PRO A 70 -38.03 -26.33 21.82
N GLU A 71 -39.25 -25.84 22.11
CA GLU A 71 -39.47 -24.65 22.94
C GLU A 71 -39.11 -24.94 24.39
N LYS A 72 -39.47 -26.14 24.89
CA LYS A 72 -39.06 -26.58 26.23
C LYS A 72 -37.56 -26.76 26.32
N LEU A 73 -36.92 -27.34 25.30
CA LEU A 73 -35.47 -27.50 25.27
C LEU A 73 -34.76 -26.14 25.32
N ALA A 74 -35.22 -25.17 24.54
CA ALA A 74 -34.64 -23.82 24.52
C ALA A 74 -34.66 -23.15 25.91
N GLN A 75 -35.73 -23.32 26.69
CA GLN A 75 -35.83 -22.81 28.07
C GLN A 75 -34.96 -23.56 29.09
N LYS A 76 -34.37 -24.70 28.69
CA LYS A 76 -33.56 -25.57 29.55
C LYS A 76 -32.08 -25.52 29.21
N ILE A 77 -31.68 -24.79 28.18
CA ILE A 77 -30.29 -24.57 27.84
C ILE A 77 -29.77 -23.33 28.56
N GLU A 78 -28.58 -23.46 29.17
CA GLU A 78 -27.82 -22.33 29.69
C GLU A 78 -26.36 -22.49 29.28
N VAL A 79 -25.72 -21.39 28.89
CA VAL A 79 -24.32 -21.35 28.48
C VAL A 79 -23.59 -20.36 29.37
N LEU A 80 -22.53 -20.81 30.04
CA LEU A 80 -21.68 -19.98 30.90
C LEU A 80 -20.24 -19.96 30.38
N PRO A 81 -19.57 -18.80 30.25
CA PRO A 81 -20.13 -17.46 30.41
C PRO A 81 -21.27 -17.18 29.42
N ALA A 82 -22.17 -16.29 29.82
CA ALA A 82 -23.38 -15.97 29.06
C ALA A 82 -23.04 -15.67 27.59
N THR A 83 -23.62 -16.45 26.68
CA THR A 83 -23.39 -16.34 25.24
C THR A 83 -24.72 -16.44 24.52
N ASP A 84 -25.05 -15.41 23.75
CA ASP A 84 -26.23 -15.41 22.90
C ASP A 84 -26.06 -16.43 21.78
N GLY A 85 -27.12 -17.16 21.46
CA GLY A 85 -27.12 -18.13 20.37
C GLY A 85 -28.52 -18.57 19.98
N GLU A 86 -28.59 -19.31 18.87
CA GLU A 86 -29.84 -19.81 18.30
C GLU A 86 -29.87 -21.33 18.36
N LEU A 87 -31.02 -21.89 18.77
CA LEU A 87 -31.29 -23.32 18.72
C LEU A 87 -32.18 -23.64 17.51
N VAL A 88 -31.64 -24.40 16.56
CA VAL A 88 -32.36 -24.85 15.37
C VAL A 88 -32.68 -26.34 15.50
N SER A 89 -33.93 -26.72 15.27
CA SER A 89 -34.34 -28.14 15.23
C SER A 89 -34.17 -28.71 13.83
N ALA A 90 -33.73 -29.97 13.73
CA ALA A 90 -33.74 -30.73 12.49
C ALA A 90 -35.15 -31.18 12.05
N GLY A 91 -36.18 -30.93 12.87
CA GLY A 91 -37.58 -31.28 12.58
C GLY A 91 -38.01 -32.69 13.01
N ASP A 92 -37.08 -33.54 13.45
CA ASP A 92 -37.35 -34.90 13.93
C ASP A 92 -37.56 -35.00 15.45
N GLY A 93 -37.45 -33.86 16.15
CA GLY A 93 -37.54 -33.74 17.59
C GLY A 93 -36.38 -34.38 18.36
N ARG A 94 -35.34 -34.89 17.68
CA ARG A 94 -34.21 -35.59 18.31
C ARG A 94 -32.88 -34.90 18.08
N HIS A 95 -32.73 -34.16 16.99
CA HIS A 95 -31.49 -33.46 16.67
C HIS A 95 -31.72 -31.94 16.66
N PHE A 96 -30.79 -31.25 17.32
CA PHE A 96 -30.82 -29.80 17.45
C PHE A 96 -29.41 -29.25 17.32
N THR A 97 -29.27 -28.09 16.71
CA THR A 97 -28.01 -27.38 16.58
C THR A 97 -28.13 -26.06 17.31
N TRP A 98 -27.26 -25.84 18.30
CA TRP A 98 -27.11 -24.57 18.98
C TRP A 98 -25.88 -23.85 18.42
N THR A 99 -26.07 -22.62 17.92
CA THR A 99 -25.01 -21.83 17.28
C THR A 99 -24.84 -20.49 18.00
N PRO A 100 -23.63 -20.11 18.44
CA PRO A 100 -23.40 -18.81 19.06
C PRO A 100 -23.60 -17.68 18.03
N ALA A 101 -24.30 -16.62 18.41
CA ALA A 101 -24.66 -15.54 17.50
C ALA A 101 -23.44 -14.72 17.01
N LYS A 102 -22.37 -14.66 17.81
CA LYS A 102 -21.13 -13.92 17.53
C LYS A 102 -19.88 -14.81 17.52
N GLY A 103 -20.06 -16.13 17.47
CA GLY A 103 -18.98 -17.07 17.74
C GLY A 103 -18.64 -17.17 19.23
N TRP A 104 -17.80 -18.14 19.59
CA TRP A 104 -17.26 -18.29 20.93
C TRP A 104 -16.10 -17.34 21.17
N LEU A 105 -15.96 -16.85 22.41
CA LEU A 105 -14.75 -16.13 22.82
C LEU A 105 -13.54 -17.09 22.78
N GLU A 106 -12.38 -16.58 22.36
CA GLU A 106 -11.13 -17.36 22.33
C GLU A 106 -10.64 -17.67 23.75
N ALA A 107 -9.92 -18.80 23.90
CA ALA A 107 -9.29 -19.21 25.17
C ALA A 107 -10.25 -19.15 26.39
N THR A 108 -11.53 -19.43 26.17
CA THR A 108 -12.58 -19.26 27.18
C THR A 108 -13.16 -20.62 27.54
N LEU A 109 -13.22 -20.90 28.84
CA LEU A 109 -13.85 -22.10 29.36
C LEU A 109 -15.37 -21.90 29.36
N TYR A 110 -16.07 -22.74 28.61
CA TYR A 110 -17.52 -22.75 28.51
C TYR A 110 -18.12 -23.96 29.23
N HIS A 111 -19.28 -23.75 29.81
CA HIS A 111 -20.16 -24.77 30.35
C HIS A 111 -21.50 -24.67 29.62
N PHE A 112 -21.86 -25.74 28.92
CA PHE A 112 -23.15 -25.90 28.27
C PHE A 112 -24.03 -26.81 29.10
N PHE A 113 -25.09 -26.25 29.68
CA PHE A 113 -26.04 -26.97 30.52
C PHE A 113 -27.31 -27.28 29.74
N VAL A 114 -27.83 -28.50 29.95
CA VAL A 114 -29.22 -28.84 29.68
C VAL A 114 -29.83 -29.22 31.02
N PHE A 115 -30.70 -28.37 31.57
CA PHE A 115 -31.37 -28.63 32.84
C PHE A 115 -32.41 -29.76 32.71
N PRO A 116 -32.73 -30.47 33.82
CA PRO A 116 -33.73 -31.53 33.79
C PRO A 116 -35.11 -31.07 33.29
N PHE A 117 -35.74 -31.92 32.48
CA PHE A 117 -37.11 -31.73 31.96
C PHE A 117 -37.71 -33.08 31.54
N THR A 118 -38.83 -33.06 30.81
CA THR A 118 -39.48 -34.27 30.28
C THR A 118 -39.58 -34.23 28.77
N ASP A 119 -39.41 -35.38 28.13
CA ASP A 119 -39.61 -35.53 26.69
C ASP A 119 -41.10 -35.45 26.30
N THR A 120 -41.40 -35.62 25.00
CA THR A 120 -42.77 -35.56 24.45
C THR A 120 -43.71 -36.65 24.98
N LYS A 121 -43.18 -37.71 25.60
CA LYS A 121 -43.95 -38.83 26.18
C LYS A 121 -43.98 -38.78 27.71
N GLY A 122 -43.39 -37.75 28.33
CA GLY A 122 -43.33 -37.61 29.78
C GLY A 122 -42.18 -38.38 30.44
N ASN A 123 -41.26 -38.97 29.66
CA ASN A 123 -40.08 -39.63 30.23
C ASN A 123 -39.10 -38.56 30.72
N SER A 124 -38.40 -38.84 31.83
CA SER A 124 -37.40 -37.92 32.38
C SER A 124 -36.22 -37.76 31.42
N VAL A 125 -35.84 -36.51 31.16
CA VAL A 125 -34.55 -36.12 30.61
C VAL A 125 -33.68 -35.65 31.77
N ALA A 126 -32.63 -36.40 32.10
CA ALA A 126 -31.72 -36.03 33.17
C ALA A 126 -30.91 -34.79 32.79
N GLY A 127 -30.63 -33.92 33.76
CA GLY A 127 -29.77 -32.76 33.53
C GLY A 127 -28.35 -33.18 33.17
N ARG A 128 -27.73 -32.46 32.24
CA ARG A 128 -26.35 -32.67 31.81
C ARG A 128 -25.59 -31.36 31.70
N ASN A 129 -24.29 -31.44 31.87
CA ASN A 129 -23.37 -30.36 31.54
C ASN A 129 -22.23 -30.90 30.66
N TRP A 130 -21.79 -30.08 29.73
CA TRP A 130 -20.56 -30.28 28.98
C TRP A 130 -19.69 -29.05 29.20
N THR A 131 -18.46 -29.29 29.65
CA THR A 131 -17.45 -28.24 29.76
C THR A 131 -16.51 -28.35 28.56
N PHE A 132 -16.16 -27.23 27.94
CA PHE A 132 -15.17 -27.20 26.87
C PHE A 132 -14.37 -25.91 26.85
N LEU A 133 -13.10 -25.98 26.43
CA LEU A 133 -12.21 -24.83 26.30
C LEU A 133 -12.03 -24.50 24.82
N THR A 134 -12.36 -23.27 24.44
CA THR A 134 -12.18 -22.80 23.07
C THR A 134 -10.71 -22.51 22.77
N THR A 135 -10.33 -22.67 21.51
CA THR A 135 -8.96 -22.43 21.04
C THR A 135 -8.71 -20.94 20.75
N ILE A 136 -7.45 -20.61 20.47
CA ILE A 136 -7.03 -19.31 19.91
C ILE A 136 -6.83 -19.53 18.42
N THR A 137 -7.27 -18.59 17.60
CA THR A 137 -6.94 -18.57 16.18
C THR A 137 -5.90 -17.48 15.91
N PRO A 138 -4.63 -17.86 15.66
CA PRO A 138 -3.57 -16.90 15.33
C PRO A 138 -3.93 -16.07 14.10
N ARG A 139 -3.75 -14.76 14.19
CA ARG A 139 -4.04 -13.81 13.10
C ARG A 139 -3.22 -12.53 13.23
N VAL A 140 -3.07 -11.84 12.12
CA VAL A 140 -2.55 -10.46 12.11
C VAL A 140 -3.64 -9.52 12.63
N LEU A 141 -3.29 -8.65 13.57
CA LEU A 141 -4.15 -7.60 14.12
C LEU A 141 -4.02 -6.30 13.35
N ALA A 142 -2.80 -5.88 13.05
CA ALA A 142 -2.51 -4.63 12.34
C ALA A 142 -1.16 -4.69 11.63
N VAL A 143 -1.05 -3.88 10.58
CA VAL A 143 0.23 -3.47 9.98
C VAL A 143 0.49 -2.03 10.41
N LYS A 144 1.71 -1.72 10.81
CA LYS A 144 2.11 -0.38 11.25
C LYS A 144 3.30 0.12 10.44
N ASP A 145 3.36 1.43 10.22
CA ASP A 145 4.53 2.10 9.66
C ASP A 145 5.65 2.28 10.69
N ASP A 146 6.72 2.97 10.30
CA ASP A 146 7.90 3.23 11.14
C ASP A 146 7.64 4.24 12.27
N SER A 147 6.54 4.99 12.21
CA SER A 147 6.05 5.84 13.31
C SER A 147 5.19 5.08 14.32
N GLY A 148 4.76 3.86 13.97
CA GLY A 148 3.85 3.03 14.76
C GLY A 148 2.37 3.29 14.46
N GLN A 149 2.05 4.12 13.46
CA GLN A 149 0.70 4.36 12.98
C GLN A 149 0.19 3.12 12.25
N GLY A 150 -1.06 2.74 12.51
CA GLY A 150 -1.70 1.62 11.81
C GLY A 150 -2.07 1.98 10.38
N LEU A 151 -1.72 1.11 9.44
CA LEU A 151 -2.04 1.25 8.02
C LEU A 151 -3.30 0.44 7.67
N ALA A 152 -4.28 1.13 7.10
CA ALA A 152 -5.52 0.58 6.59
C ALA A 152 -5.38 0.09 5.15
N GLU A 153 -6.49 -0.40 4.58
CA GLU A 153 -6.53 -0.86 3.20
C GLU A 153 -6.33 0.28 2.21
N GLY A 154 -5.34 0.16 1.33
CA GLY A 154 -5.01 1.15 0.30
C GLY A 154 -4.13 2.31 0.80
N ASP A 155 -3.70 2.30 2.07
CA ASP A 155 -2.82 3.34 2.61
C ASP A 155 -1.41 3.28 2.01
N ASP A 156 -0.74 4.43 2.00
CA ASP A 156 0.66 4.57 1.62
C ASP A 156 1.61 3.96 2.69
N ALA A 157 2.62 3.25 2.23
CA ALA A 157 3.75 2.76 3.00
C ALA A 157 5.06 3.29 2.43
N GLY A 158 6.02 3.62 3.29
CA GLY A 158 7.33 4.10 2.85
C GLY A 158 8.19 3.00 2.24
N GLN A 159 8.74 3.24 1.06
CA GLN A 159 9.80 2.41 0.49
C GLN A 159 11.10 2.59 1.31
N GLY A 160 11.81 1.48 1.57
CA GLY A 160 13.01 1.47 2.42
C GLY A 160 12.72 1.69 3.92
N ARG A 161 11.46 1.58 4.35
CA ARG A 161 11.03 1.72 5.75
C ARG A 161 10.55 0.39 6.32
N PRO A 162 10.65 0.18 7.64
CA PRO A 162 10.06 -1.00 8.27
C PRO A 162 8.53 -0.93 8.26
N LEU A 163 7.90 -2.08 8.02
CA LEU A 163 6.50 -2.34 8.30
C LEU A 163 6.40 -3.40 9.39
N THR A 164 5.64 -3.11 10.45
CA THR A 164 5.49 -4.04 11.58
C THR A 164 4.10 -4.67 11.58
N LEU A 165 4.05 -5.99 11.43
CA LEU A 165 2.86 -6.80 11.63
C LEU A 165 2.75 -7.16 13.10
N THR A 166 1.56 -7.00 13.67
CA THR A 166 1.23 -7.40 15.05
C THR A 166 0.27 -8.57 15.06
N PHE A 167 0.40 -9.47 16.04
CA PHE A 167 -0.38 -10.71 16.13
C PHE A 167 -1.13 -10.78 17.46
N ASN A 168 -2.23 -11.52 17.48
CA ASN A 168 -3.04 -11.73 18.70
C ASN A 168 -2.43 -12.75 19.68
N THR A 169 -1.46 -13.54 19.23
CA THR A 169 -0.78 -14.58 20.00
C THR A 169 0.70 -14.63 19.64
N ARG A 170 1.51 -15.33 20.44
CA ARG A 170 2.96 -15.48 20.23
C ARG A 170 3.20 -16.45 19.08
N MET A 171 3.64 -15.94 17.94
CA MET A 171 3.84 -16.75 16.75
C MET A 171 5.09 -17.62 16.84
N SER A 172 5.11 -18.73 16.10
CA SER A 172 6.30 -19.54 15.83
C SER A 172 7.00 -19.00 14.57
N PRO A 173 8.17 -18.35 14.67
CA PRO A 173 8.84 -17.76 13.50
C PRO A 173 9.14 -18.77 12.39
N ALA A 174 9.52 -20.00 12.75
CA ALA A 174 9.88 -21.05 11.81
C ALA A 174 8.68 -21.63 11.05
N GLU A 175 7.46 -21.46 11.60
CA GLU A 175 6.22 -21.98 11.02
C GLU A 175 5.29 -20.87 10.53
N THR A 176 5.76 -19.61 10.51
CA THR A 176 4.99 -18.46 10.05
C THR A 176 5.57 -17.89 8.77
N THR A 177 4.75 -17.87 7.73
CA THR A 177 5.08 -17.35 6.40
C THR A 177 4.17 -16.18 6.08
N VAL A 178 4.77 -14.99 5.96
CA VAL A 178 4.15 -13.82 5.36
C VAL A 178 4.77 -13.63 3.98
N THR A 179 3.96 -13.27 3.00
CA THR A 179 4.44 -12.89 1.67
C THR A 179 4.23 -11.41 1.41
N ALA A 180 5.09 -10.82 0.58
CA ALA A 180 4.95 -9.50 -0.01
C ALA A 180 4.89 -9.68 -1.53
N ASN A 181 3.78 -9.27 -2.15
CA ASN A 181 3.52 -9.48 -3.59
C ASN A 181 3.68 -10.96 -4.00
N GLY A 182 3.22 -11.87 -3.15
CA GLY A 182 3.28 -13.32 -3.38
C GLY A 182 4.65 -13.96 -3.12
N GLN A 183 5.70 -13.18 -2.87
CA GLN A 183 7.03 -13.70 -2.53
C GLN A 183 7.21 -13.78 -1.01
N PRO A 184 7.83 -14.85 -0.46
CA PRO A 184 8.12 -14.94 0.97
C PRO A 184 8.89 -13.71 1.48
N ALA A 185 8.34 -13.05 2.49
CA ALA A 185 8.92 -11.87 3.11
C ALA A 185 9.92 -12.28 4.19
N GLN A 186 11.09 -11.65 4.21
CA GLN A 186 12.06 -11.85 5.29
C GLN A 186 11.64 -11.04 6.51
N LEU A 187 11.27 -11.73 7.58
CA LEU A 187 10.77 -11.12 8.80
C LEU A 187 11.82 -11.09 9.92
N SER A 188 11.93 -9.94 10.58
CA SER A 188 12.64 -9.79 11.85
C SER A 188 11.64 -9.80 13.00
N TRP A 189 11.67 -10.82 13.85
CA TRP A 189 10.68 -11.03 14.92
C TRP A 189 11.09 -10.35 16.22
N SER A 190 10.12 -9.73 16.92
CA SER A 190 10.31 -9.26 18.30
C SER A 190 10.59 -10.43 19.25
N ASP A 191 11.23 -10.16 20.38
CA ASP A 191 11.57 -11.20 21.37
C ASP A 191 10.33 -11.88 21.95
N ASP A 192 9.26 -11.11 22.13
CA ASP A 192 7.98 -11.60 22.63
C ASP A 192 7.16 -12.37 21.59
N ARG A 193 7.59 -12.36 20.32
CA ARG A 193 6.93 -13.00 19.17
C ARG A 193 5.49 -12.53 18.91
N LEU A 194 5.11 -11.37 19.44
CA LEU A 194 3.82 -10.73 19.17
C LEU A 194 3.88 -9.80 17.96
N SER A 195 5.08 -9.57 17.40
CA SER A 195 5.25 -8.77 16.20
C SER A 195 6.39 -9.24 15.32
N ALA A 196 6.29 -8.91 14.04
CA ALA A 196 7.33 -9.16 13.04
C ALA A 196 7.47 -7.94 12.13
N THR A 197 8.71 -7.54 11.87
CA THR A 197 9.02 -6.41 11.00
C THR A 197 9.54 -6.90 9.65
N LEU A 198 8.96 -6.38 8.59
CA LEU A 198 9.43 -6.48 7.21
C LEU A 198 10.13 -5.17 6.84
N LEU A 199 11.35 -5.22 6.34
CA LEU A 199 11.96 -4.06 5.68
C LEU A 199 11.49 -4.01 4.23
N THR A 200 10.95 -2.86 3.79
CA THR A 200 10.50 -2.68 2.40
C THR A 200 11.64 -2.35 1.43
N THR A 201 12.88 -2.34 1.91
CA THR A 201 14.08 -2.13 1.08
C THR A 201 14.16 -3.16 -0.04
N GLY A 202 14.32 -2.68 -1.28
CA GLY A 202 14.42 -3.53 -2.47
C GLY A 202 13.07 -4.00 -3.02
N LEU A 203 11.95 -3.77 -2.32
CA LEU A 203 10.63 -3.93 -2.90
C LEU A 203 10.37 -2.80 -3.91
N PRO A 204 9.77 -3.09 -5.07
CA PRO A 204 9.38 -2.07 -6.02
C PRO A 204 8.30 -1.16 -5.44
N VAL A 205 8.34 0.13 -5.79
CA VAL A 205 7.20 1.01 -5.52
C VAL A 205 5.98 0.57 -6.31
N GLY A 206 4.79 0.93 -5.83
CA GLY A 206 3.53 0.46 -6.42
C GLY A 206 2.71 -0.36 -5.44
N ASP A 207 1.85 -1.22 -5.97
CA ASP A 207 1.00 -2.07 -5.15
C ASP A 207 1.84 -3.04 -4.30
N LEU A 208 1.53 -3.08 -3.01
CA LEU A 208 2.06 -4.04 -2.06
C LEU A 208 0.92 -4.84 -1.43
N VAL A 209 0.92 -6.15 -1.67
CA VAL A 209 0.01 -7.09 -1.03
C VAL A 209 0.79 -7.89 0.00
N LEU A 210 0.54 -7.62 1.27
CA LEU A 210 1.01 -8.46 2.37
C LEU A 210 0.00 -9.56 2.60
N ALA A 211 0.45 -10.81 2.76
CA ALA A 211 -0.45 -11.93 3.04
C ALA A 211 0.14 -12.90 4.07
N LEU A 212 -0.68 -13.36 5.01
CA LEU A 212 -0.33 -14.46 5.92
C LEU A 212 -0.79 -15.77 5.26
N THR A 213 0.14 -16.47 4.63
CA THR A 213 -0.17 -17.68 3.83
C THR A 213 -0.03 -18.97 4.64
N GLY A 214 0.62 -18.92 5.80
CA GLY A 214 0.71 -20.02 6.74
C GLY A 214 1.27 -19.53 8.07
N GLY A 215 0.81 -20.09 9.18
CA GLY A 215 1.24 -19.66 10.50
C GLY A 215 0.84 -20.63 11.59
N LYS A 216 1.72 -20.80 12.57
CA LYS A 216 1.36 -21.37 13.86
C LYS A 216 1.81 -20.47 14.99
N ASP A 217 1.09 -20.53 16.10
CA ASP A 217 1.57 -19.98 17.36
C ASP A 217 2.48 -20.97 18.10
N GLN A 218 3.09 -20.52 19.20
CA GLN A 218 3.99 -21.35 20.03
C GLN A 218 3.27 -22.52 20.71
N LEU A 219 1.94 -22.51 20.76
CA LEU A 219 1.13 -23.59 21.31
C LEU A 219 0.68 -24.58 20.22
N GLY A 220 1.00 -24.31 18.95
CA GLY A 220 0.68 -25.17 17.81
C GLY A 220 -0.66 -24.86 17.15
N HIS A 221 -1.37 -23.80 17.56
CA HIS A 221 -2.61 -23.39 16.91
C HIS A 221 -2.32 -22.89 15.51
N HIS A 222 -3.22 -23.16 14.56
CA HIS A 222 -3.05 -22.80 13.15
C HIS A 222 -3.70 -21.46 12.84
N ALA A 223 -2.94 -20.57 12.19
CA ALA A 223 -3.50 -19.35 11.63
C ALA A 223 -4.50 -19.67 10.52
N VAL A 224 -5.61 -18.93 10.47
CA VAL A 224 -6.53 -19.01 9.34
C VAL A 224 -5.87 -18.33 8.14
N GLY A 225 -5.67 -19.10 7.07
CA GLY A 225 -5.14 -18.57 5.82
C GLY A 225 -6.09 -17.56 5.17
N GLY A 226 -5.54 -16.69 4.32
CA GLY A 226 -6.34 -15.74 3.52
C GLY A 226 -6.39 -14.32 4.07
N TRP A 227 -5.72 -14.02 5.18
CA TRP A 227 -5.50 -12.62 5.56
C TRP A 227 -4.59 -11.95 4.51
N GLN A 228 -5.05 -10.80 4.02
CA GLN A 228 -4.30 -9.93 3.12
C GLN A 228 -4.46 -8.47 3.56
N ARG A 229 -3.48 -7.66 3.19
CA ARG A 229 -3.50 -6.20 3.30
C ARG A 229 -2.92 -5.62 2.02
N HIS A 230 -3.70 -4.80 1.31
CA HIS A 230 -3.20 -4.03 0.18
C HIS A 230 -2.75 -2.65 0.67
N LEU A 231 -1.53 -2.27 0.31
CA LEU A 231 -0.90 -0.98 0.57
C LEU A 231 -0.30 -0.45 -0.72
N PHE A 232 0.08 0.82 -0.72
CA PHE A 232 0.81 1.43 -1.81
C PHE A 232 2.23 1.82 -1.35
N LEU A 233 3.27 1.21 -1.89
CA LEU A 233 4.66 1.58 -1.59
C LEU A 233 5.06 2.84 -2.34
N SER A 234 5.42 3.88 -1.59
CA SER A 234 5.80 5.19 -2.08
C SER A 234 7.26 5.51 -1.71
N TYR A 235 8.04 5.98 -2.68
CA TYR A 235 9.40 6.48 -2.47
C TYR A 235 9.39 8.00 -2.36
N THR A 236 10.22 8.55 -1.48
CA THR A 236 10.35 10.00 -1.31
C THR A 236 11.80 10.35 -1.01
N VAL A 237 12.31 11.37 -1.70
CA VAL A 237 13.63 11.92 -1.40
C VAL A 237 13.48 12.96 -0.29
N GLN A 238 14.18 12.75 0.82
CA GLN A 238 14.16 13.67 1.95
C GLN A 238 15.13 14.82 1.71
N ILE A 239 14.59 16.03 1.55
CA ILE A 239 15.37 17.25 1.35
C ILE A 239 14.82 18.31 2.28
N ALA A 240 15.71 19.03 2.96
CA ALA A 240 15.32 20.19 3.73
C ALA A 240 14.94 21.32 2.77
N THR A 241 13.66 21.64 2.69
CA THR A 241 13.13 22.71 1.86
C THR A 241 12.23 23.64 2.67
N ARG A 242 11.95 24.81 2.11
CA ARG A 242 10.97 25.75 2.62
C ARG A 242 9.99 26.15 1.52
N HIS A 243 8.71 26.06 1.82
CA HIS A 243 7.67 26.38 0.86
C HIS A 243 7.77 27.83 0.38
N LEU A 244 7.73 28.01 -0.93
CA LEU A 244 7.73 29.31 -1.58
C LEU A 244 6.28 29.71 -1.93
N PRO A 245 5.89 30.97 -1.67
CA PRO A 245 4.57 31.49 -2.03
C PRO A 245 4.43 31.79 -3.53
N PHE A 246 5.50 31.63 -4.31
CA PHE A 246 5.56 31.80 -5.75
C PHE A 246 6.59 30.82 -6.37
N PRO A 247 6.49 30.51 -7.67
CA PRO A 247 7.51 29.70 -8.35
C PRO A 247 8.84 30.46 -8.51
N ALA A 248 9.93 29.90 -7.99
CA ALA A 248 11.28 30.42 -8.25
C ALA A 248 11.93 29.63 -9.39
N LEU A 249 12.28 30.31 -10.48
CA LEU A 249 12.97 29.72 -11.62
C LEU A 249 14.44 30.10 -11.55
N VAL A 250 15.33 29.11 -11.41
CA VAL A 250 16.78 29.33 -11.32
C VAL A 250 17.43 28.86 -12.60
N GLN A 251 18.21 29.74 -13.21
CA GLN A 251 18.99 29.40 -14.39
C GLN A 251 20.31 28.74 -13.99
N ILE A 252 20.56 27.53 -14.49
CA ILE A 252 21.66 26.67 -14.05
C ILE A 252 22.44 26.18 -15.29
N PRO A 253 23.80 26.20 -15.27
CA PRO A 253 24.59 25.56 -16.32
C PRO A 253 24.43 24.04 -16.28
N ASN A 254 24.49 23.41 -17.43
CA ASN A 254 24.60 21.97 -17.52
C ASN A 254 25.71 21.53 -18.47
N ASP A 255 26.81 22.28 -18.52
CA ASP A 255 27.98 21.86 -19.29
C ASP A 255 28.83 20.82 -18.52
N GLY A 256 29.43 19.88 -19.25
CA GLY A 256 30.38 18.92 -18.69
C GLY A 256 31.70 19.56 -18.19
N TYR A 257 31.90 20.88 -18.34
CA TYR A 257 33.13 21.58 -17.98
C TYR A 257 33.08 22.16 -16.55
N GLY A 258 32.67 21.33 -15.59
CA GLY A 258 32.67 21.64 -14.16
C GLY A 258 31.40 22.29 -13.62
N ALA A 259 30.31 22.33 -14.40
CA ALA A 259 28.98 22.70 -13.90
C ALA A 259 28.31 21.57 -13.12
N ARG A 260 28.56 20.32 -13.51
CA ARG A 260 28.06 19.11 -12.83
C ARG A 260 29.04 18.64 -11.73
N PRO A 261 28.55 18.00 -10.65
CA PRO A 261 27.15 17.95 -10.24
C PRO A 261 26.65 19.32 -9.77
N GLN A 262 25.37 19.59 -10.05
CA GLN A 262 24.64 20.76 -9.54
C GLN A 262 24.31 20.56 -8.04
N VAL A 263 23.94 21.63 -7.35
CA VAL A 263 23.51 21.64 -5.95
C VAL A 263 22.02 21.99 -5.90
N GLY A 264 21.23 21.19 -5.20
CA GLY A 264 19.83 21.49 -4.91
C GLY A 264 18.86 21.26 -6.07
N ILE A 265 19.29 20.58 -7.14
CA ILE A 265 18.44 20.28 -8.29
C ILE A 265 17.34 19.27 -7.95
N GLN A 266 17.61 18.34 -7.03
CA GLN A 266 16.68 17.31 -6.63
C GLN A 266 15.41 17.86 -5.96
N ALA A 267 15.48 19.08 -5.41
CA ALA A 267 14.36 19.78 -4.78
C ALA A 267 13.45 20.52 -5.79
N ALA A 268 13.84 20.63 -7.05
CA ALA A 268 13.02 21.28 -8.06
C ALA A 268 11.73 20.47 -8.28
N ALA A 269 10.61 21.17 -8.47
CA ALA A 269 9.37 20.55 -8.91
C ALA A 269 9.47 20.17 -10.39
N MET A 270 10.10 21.03 -11.19
CA MET A 270 10.39 20.77 -12.60
C MET A 270 11.76 21.31 -12.99
N VAL A 271 12.44 20.62 -13.90
CA VAL A 271 13.64 21.12 -14.58
C VAL A 271 13.36 21.14 -16.06
N PHE A 272 13.51 22.31 -16.70
CA PHE A 272 13.50 22.43 -18.16
C PHE A 272 14.92 22.45 -18.66
N GLU A 273 15.29 21.44 -19.43
CA GLU A 273 16.58 21.35 -20.10
C GLU A 273 16.43 21.66 -21.58
N TYR A 274 17.38 22.43 -22.12
CA TYR A 274 17.40 22.82 -23.52
C TYR A 274 18.84 23.15 -23.97
N GLN A 275 19.10 23.00 -25.27
CA GLN A 275 20.32 23.52 -25.87
C GLN A 275 20.29 25.05 -25.97
N THR A 276 21.45 25.67 -25.75
CA THR A 276 21.64 27.09 -25.97
C THR A 276 22.69 27.28 -27.09
N GLU A 277 23.69 28.13 -26.88
CA GLU A 277 24.80 28.31 -27.81
C GLU A 277 25.76 27.10 -27.84
N GLY A 278 26.18 26.67 -29.04
CA GLY A 278 27.28 25.72 -29.21
C GLY A 278 26.99 24.30 -28.74
N SER A 279 25.72 23.87 -28.77
CA SER A 279 25.25 22.58 -28.25
C SER A 279 25.49 22.37 -26.75
N ILE A 280 25.70 23.47 -26.02
CA ILE A 280 25.77 23.48 -24.55
C ILE A 280 24.35 23.45 -23.99
N GLN A 281 24.11 22.59 -23.00
CA GLN A 281 22.86 22.51 -22.29
C GLN A 281 22.79 23.50 -21.14
N ARG A 282 21.60 24.04 -20.89
CA ARG A 282 21.26 24.75 -19.66
C ARG A 282 19.94 24.27 -19.11
N LEU A 283 19.76 24.55 -17.83
CA LEU A 283 18.55 24.20 -17.09
C LEU A 283 17.88 25.48 -16.61
N THR A 284 16.55 25.50 -16.68
CA THR A 284 15.72 26.38 -15.86
C THR A 284 14.98 25.50 -14.86
N ALA A 285 15.43 25.51 -13.61
CA ALA A 285 14.86 24.73 -12.53
C ALA A 285 13.77 25.53 -11.80
N LEU A 286 12.55 25.01 -11.76
CA LEU A 286 11.40 25.59 -11.09
C LEU A 286 11.24 24.97 -9.70
N TYR A 287 11.26 25.83 -8.68
CA TYR A 287 11.07 25.47 -7.28
C TYR A 287 9.74 26.02 -6.77
N THR A 288 8.95 25.15 -6.14
CA THR A 288 7.85 25.51 -5.23
C THR A 288 8.27 25.45 -3.78
N ASP A 289 9.38 24.76 -3.50
CA ASP A 289 9.97 24.61 -2.19
C ASP A 289 11.47 24.78 -2.34
N ALA A 290 12.01 25.86 -1.78
CA ALA A 290 13.42 26.21 -1.94
C ALA A 290 14.31 25.31 -1.07
N PRO A 291 15.34 24.66 -1.62
CA PRO A 291 16.40 24.06 -0.80
C PRO A 291 17.29 25.15 -0.21
N ASN A 292 18.19 24.79 0.72
CA ASN A 292 19.10 25.76 1.35
C ASN A 292 19.99 26.52 0.33
N VAL A 293 20.49 25.81 -0.69
CA VAL A 293 21.39 26.35 -1.72
C VAL A 293 21.01 25.74 -3.06
N VAL A 294 21.02 26.55 -4.13
CA VAL A 294 20.89 26.12 -5.53
C VAL A 294 22.07 26.62 -6.34
N GLY A 295 22.59 25.81 -7.26
CA GLY A 295 23.47 26.30 -8.31
C GLY A 295 24.37 25.24 -8.95
N PRO A 296 25.37 25.66 -9.75
CA PRO A 296 25.72 27.06 -10.02
C PRO A 296 24.61 27.84 -10.75
N THR A 297 24.60 29.17 -10.67
CA THR A 297 23.70 30.02 -11.45
C THR A 297 24.37 30.52 -12.73
N ARG A 298 23.62 30.58 -13.84
CA ARG A 298 24.10 31.06 -15.14
C ARG A 298 23.18 32.05 -15.82
N SER A 299 23.59 32.46 -17.02
CA SER A 299 22.93 33.50 -17.80
C SER A 299 21.56 33.06 -18.29
N GLY A 300 20.57 33.94 -18.20
CA GLY A 300 19.22 33.68 -18.72
C GLY A 300 19.20 33.55 -20.24
N ARG A 301 18.14 32.92 -20.74
CA ARG A 301 17.82 32.77 -22.17
C ARG A 301 16.36 33.13 -22.43
N GLU A 302 16.00 33.38 -23.67
CA GLU A 302 14.65 33.73 -24.08
C GLU A 302 13.62 32.74 -23.55
N ILE A 303 13.88 31.43 -23.72
CA ILE A 303 13.03 30.36 -23.17
C ILE A 303 12.84 30.49 -21.65
N SER A 304 13.85 30.92 -20.89
CA SER A 304 13.71 31.12 -19.44
C SER A 304 12.71 32.23 -19.11
N PHE A 305 12.62 33.29 -19.92
CA PHE A 305 11.60 34.32 -19.76
C PHE A 305 10.21 33.80 -20.09
N ARG A 306 10.08 32.98 -21.15
CA ARG A 306 8.81 32.35 -21.52
C ARG A 306 8.30 31.47 -20.39
N LEU A 307 9.17 30.63 -19.82
CA LEU A 307 8.85 29.81 -18.65
C LEU A 307 8.39 30.65 -17.47
N VAL A 308 9.06 31.77 -17.18
CA VAL A 308 8.64 32.68 -16.10
C VAL A 308 7.24 33.23 -16.33
N ARG A 309 6.85 33.54 -17.57
CA ARG A 309 5.46 33.97 -17.88
C ARG A 309 4.47 32.85 -17.68
N HIS A 310 4.71 31.67 -18.25
CA HIS A 310 3.81 30.52 -18.14
C HIS A 310 3.60 30.08 -16.69
N TYR A 311 4.64 30.18 -15.87
CA TYR A 311 4.59 29.77 -14.47
C TYR A 311 4.42 30.94 -13.49
N HIS A 312 4.21 32.17 -13.99
CA HIS A 312 4.09 33.38 -13.18
C HIS A 312 5.13 33.45 -12.05
N GLY A 313 6.40 33.24 -12.36
CA GLY A 313 7.46 33.09 -11.36
C GLY A 313 8.42 34.26 -11.23
N ASN A 314 9.50 34.04 -10.47
CA ASN A 314 10.66 34.92 -10.40
C ASN A 314 11.89 34.21 -10.98
N LEU A 315 12.57 34.85 -11.94
CA LEU A 315 13.80 34.32 -12.53
C LEU A 315 15.04 34.74 -11.73
N PHE A 316 15.93 33.80 -11.46
CA PHE A 316 17.23 34.04 -10.83
C PHE A 316 18.34 33.64 -11.79
N LEU A 317 19.23 34.59 -12.12
CA LEU A 317 20.21 34.43 -13.18
C LEU A 317 21.52 35.21 -12.94
N SER A 318 22.56 34.90 -13.72
CA SER A 318 23.82 35.64 -13.76
C SER A 318 24.19 36.01 -15.20
N GLY A 319 23.80 37.22 -15.59
CA GLY A 319 24.07 37.80 -16.91
C GLY A 319 23.11 37.36 -18.03
N LEU A 320 23.22 38.02 -19.18
CA LEU A 320 22.42 37.80 -20.40
C LEU A 320 23.29 38.07 -21.63
N SER A 321 22.94 37.47 -22.77
CA SER A 321 23.41 37.95 -24.08
C SER A 321 22.79 39.31 -24.41
N ASN A 322 23.25 39.98 -25.47
CA ASN A 322 22.67 41.27 -25.84
C ASN A 322 21.23 41.11 -26.34
N ASP A 323 20.96 40.08 -27.14
CA ASP A 323 19.61 39.77 -27.60
C ASP A 323 18.69 39.36 -26.45
N ALA A 324 19.11 38.46 -25.56
CA ALA A 324 18.28 38.08 -24.42
C ALA A 324 17.95 39.29 -23.53
N ARG A 325 18.91 40.22 -23.36
CA ARG A 325 18.65 41.50 -22.66
C ARG A 325 17.68 42.40 -23.42
N ALA A 326 17.80 42.49 -24.74
CA ALA A 326 16.87 43.27 -25.56
C ALA A 326 15.44 42.69 -25.49
N HIS A 327 15.31 41.37 -25.56
CA HIS A 327 14.04 40.66 -25.41
C HIS A 327 13.43 40.85 -24.02
N LEU A 328 14.23 40.71 -22.96
CA LEU A 328 13.76 40.98 -21.58
C LEU A 328 13.30 42.43 -21.41
N ASN A 329 13.98 43.41 -22.02
CA ASN A 329 13.55 44.81 -21.97
C ASN A 329 12.26 45.07 -22.75
N ALA A 330 12.03 44.33 -23.83
CA ALA A 330 10.84 44.47 -24.68
C ALA A 330 9.60 43.76 -24.10
N ASP A 331 9.80 42.62 -23.42
CA ASP A 331 8.74 41.80 -22.82
C ASP A 331 9.18 41.40 -21.39
N PRO A 332 9.08 42.32 -20.40
CA PRO A 332 9.69 42.14 -19.10
C PRO A 332 9.02 41.08 -18.24
N VAL A 333 9.85 40.32 -17.53
CA VAL A 333 9.43 39.38 -16.48
C VAL A 333 10.21 39.66 -15.18
N PRO A 334 9.70 39.27 -14.00
CA PRO A 334 10.44 39.40 -12.75
C PRO A 334 11.78 38.64 -12.82
N ALA A 335 12.89 39.37 -12.79
CA ALA A 335 14.24 38.82 -12.97
C ALA A 335 15.23 39.43 -11.97
N TRP A 336 15.97 38.56 -11.29
CA TRP A 336 16.91 38.88 -10.23
C TRP A 336 18.32 38.44 -10.64
N PHE A 337 19.18 39.45 -10.80
CA PHE A 337 20.58 39.27 -11.19
C PHE A 337 21.45 39.01 -9.96
N ASP A 338 22.69 38.58 -10.21
CA ASP A 338 23.70 38.04 -9.30
C ASP A 338 24.25 39.02 -8.23
N ASN A 339 23.35 39.72 -7.55
CA ASN A 339 23.65 40.71 -6.54
C ASN A 339 23.86 40.06 -5.16
N PRO A 340 24.94 40.40 -4.43
CA PRO A 340 25.08 40.01 -3.04
C PRO A 340 24.02 40.71 -2.15
N PRO A 341 23.61 40.11 -1.01
CA PRO A 341 24.13 38.88 -0.43
C PRO A 341 23.42 37.59 -0.90
N ALA A 342 22.46 37.71 -1.82
CA ALA A 342 21.66 36.58 -2.32
C ALA A 342 22.50 35.49 -2.99
N PHE A 343 23.44 35.95 -3.81
CA PHE A 343 24.37 35.11 -4.54
C PHE A 343 25.74 35.18 -3.88
N PHE A 344 26.40 34.02 -3.78
CA PHE A 344 27.74 33.90 -3.23
C PHE A 344 28.62 33.01 -4.09
N ARG A 345 29.94 33.13 -3.95
CA ARG A 345 30.91 32.30 -4.68
C ARG A 345 31.36 31.14 -3.81
N ASP A 346 31.17 29.92 -4.30
CA ASP A 346 31.80 28.72 -3.75
C ASP A 346 33.19 28.54 -4.38
N TYR A 347 34.23 28.99 -3.68
CA TYR A 347 35.60 28.95 -4.19
C TYR A 347 36.21 27.55 -4.29
N THR A 348 35.49 26.48 -3.92
CA THR A 348 35.90 25.11 -4.24
C THR A 348 35.66 24.76 -5.71
N ARG A 349 34.85 25.56 -6.42
CA ARG A 349 34.54 25.43 -7.85
C ARG A 349 35.20 26.55 -8.65
N ALA A 350 35.61 26.25 -9.88
CA ALA A 350 36.18 27.25 -10.78
C ALA A 350 35.09 28.19 -11.32
N ALA A 351 35.40 29.49 -11.39
CA ALA A 351 34.56 30.42 -12.14
C ALA A 351 34.56 30.03 -13.63
N PRO A 352 33.43 30.14 -14.34
CA PRO A 352 32.16 30.76 -13.91
C PRO A 352 31.18 29.82 -13.19
N ASN A 353 31.51 28.53 -13.02
CA ASN A 353 30.63 27.48 -12.48
C ASN A 353 30.65 27.42 -10.94
N ASN A 354 30.70 28.58 -10.29
CA ASN A 354 30.88 28.71 -8.84
C ASN A 354 29.98 29.76 -8.16
N LEU A 355 29.05 30.38 -8.89
CA LEU A 355 28.07 31.28 -8.30
C LEU A 355 26.89 30.46 -7.78
N MET A 356 26.53 30.59 -6.52
CA MET A 356 25.45 29.85 -5.87
C MET A 356 24.38 30.83 -5.37
N LEU A 357 23.14 30.35 -5.24
CA LEU A 357 22.00 31.10 -4.74
C LEU A 357 21.52 30.52 -3.41
N LEU A 358 21.28 31.38 -2.41
CA LEU A 358 20.69 30.99 -1.14
C LEU A 358 19.16 30.88 -1.27
N GLY A 359 18.58 29.75 -0.85
CA GLY A 359 17.12 29.57 -0.87
C GLY A 359 16.36 30.54 0.04
N ASP A 360 16.96 30.91 1.18
CA ASP A 360 16.40 31.92 2.08
C ASP A 360 16.21 33.29 1.40
N TYR A 361 17.03 33.60 0.39
CA TYR A 361 16.85 34.82 -0.38
C TYR A 361 15.61 34.76 -1.27
N MET A 362 15.30 33.60 -1.87
CA MET A 362 14.08 33.41 -2.65
C MET A 362 12.86 33.79 -1.80
N LEU A 363 12.78 33.28 -0.56
CA LEU A 363 11.70 33.62 0.38
C LEU A 363 11.61 35.12 0.67
N SER A 364 12.74 35.79 0.88
CA SER A 364 12.75 37.22 1.23
C SER A 364 12.13 38.14 0.17
N LEU A 365 12.03 37.66 -1.07
CA LEU A 365 11.48 38.41 -2.20
C LEU A 365 9.96 38.27 -2.37
N GLU A 366 9.29 37.47 -1.54
CA GLU A 366 7.82 37.30 -1.49
C GLU A 366 7.10 38.65 -1.58
N GLN A 367 7.50 39.60 -0.74
CA GLN A 367 6.86 40.91 -0.64
C GLN A 367 7.24 41.87 -1.78
N ALA A 368 8.38 41.63 -2.45
CA ALA A 368 8.93 42.53 -3.47
C ALA A 368 8.47 42.18 -4.89
N SER A 369 8.06 40.93 -5.13
CA SER A 369 7.83 40.44 -6.49
C SER A 369 6.49 40.88 -7.10
N GLY A 370 5.48 41.20 -6.28
CA GLY A 370 4.14 41.56 -6.75
C GLY A 370 3.45 40.46 -7.59
N VAL A 371 3.99 39.24 -7.54
CA VAL A 371 3.49 38.08 -8.26
C VAL A 371 2.25 37.54 -7.53
N PRO A 372 1.11 37.29 -8.21
CA PRO A 372 -0.06 36.71 -7.58
C PRO A 372 0.24 35.34 -6.97
N GLU A 373 -0.49 34.96 -5.92
CA GLU A 373 -0.50 33.59 -5.43
C GLU A 373 -0.91 32.67 -6.60
N PHE A 374 0.01 31.80 -7.01
CA PHE A 374 -0.15 30.93 -8.16
C PHE A 374 -0.30 29.49 -7.69
N ALA A 375 -1.33 28.80 -8.17
CA ALA A 375 -1.44 27.36 -7.96
C ALA A 375 -0.38 26.67 -8.82
N PRO A 376 0.65 26.05 -8.22
CA PRO A 376 1.69 25.39 -8.99
C PRO A 376 1.11 24.26 -9.83
N VAL A 377 1.90 23.85 -10.82
CA VAL A 377 1.74 22.67 -11.67
C VAL A 377 0.79 21.63 -11.05
N LYS A 378 -0.28 21.24 -11.77
CA LYS A 378 -1.29 20.32 -11.24
C LYS A 378 -0.64 18.98 -10.88
N THR A 379 -0.37 18.76 -9.59
CA THR A 379 0.16 17.51 -9.08
C THR A 379 -0.96 16.60 -8.60
N GLY A 380 -0.76 15.29 -8.70
CA GLY A 380 -1.72 14.32 -8.19
C GLY A 380 -1.38 12.89 -8.58
N LYS A 381 -2.38 12.01 -8.50
CA LYS A 381 -2.25 10.66 -9.00
C LYS A 381 -2.08 10.72 -10.52
N VAL A 382 -0.91 10.28 -11.00
CA VAL A 382 -0.62 10.21 -12.43
C VAL A 382 -1.38 9.03 -13.03
N ASP A 383 -2.13 9.31 -14.10
CA ASP A 383 -2.79 8.31 -14.94
C ASP A 383 -2.34 8.53 -16.39
N LEU A 384 -1.58 7.59 -16.93
CA LEU A 384 -1.13 7.64 -18.33
C LEU A 384 -2.23 7.18 -19.31
N GLY A 385 -3.32 6.60 -18.82
CA GLY A 385 -4.39 6.02 -19.64
C GLY A 385 -3.98 4.74 -20.36
N ALA A 386 -4.73 4.39 -21.40
CA ALA A 386 -4.43 3.26 -22.28
C ALA A 386 -3.39 3.64 -23.36
N GLY A 387 -2.75 2.64 -23.96
CA GLY A 387 -1.79 2.85 -25.04
C GLY A 387 -0.36 3.11 -24.57
N THR A 388 -0.05 2.80 -23.31
CA THR A 388 1.33 2.84 -22.80
C THR A 388 2.12 1.61 -23.25
N ASP A 389 3.40 1.77 -23.50
CA ASP A 389 4.35 0.67 -23.66
C ASP A 389 5.37 0.61 -22.51
N ASP A 390 5.99 -0.56 -22.31
CA ASP A 390 7.04 -0.76 -21.32
C ASP A 390 8.36 -0.20 -21.85
N GLN A 391 8.85 0.86 -21.21
CA GLN A 391 10.09 1.53 -21.58
C GLN A 391 10.89 1.91 -20.34
N ALA A 392 11.70 0.95 -19.88
CA ALA A 392 12.59 1.13 -18.74
C ALA A 392 13.82 2.00 -19.07
N SER A 393 14.22 2.09 -20.34
CA SER A 393 15.35 2.93 -20.76
C SER A 393 15.08 3.60 -22.10
N PHE A 394 15.58 4.82 -22.26
CA PHE A 394 15.49 5.61 -23.49
C PHE A 394 16.59 6.68 -23.53
N GLY A 395 16.76 7.34 -24.67
CA GLY A 395 17.73 8.41 -24.83
C GLY A 395 17.15 9.63 -25.52
N VAL A 396 17.69 10.81 -25.19
CA VAL A 396 17.38 12.09 -25.84
C VAL A 396 18.64 12.54 -26.56
N ALA A 397 18.69 12.26 -27.87
CA ALA A 397 19.90 12.42 -28.66
C ALA A 397 20.42 13.87 -28.68
N GLU A 398 19.51 14.85 -28.75
CA GLU A 398 19.85 16.27 -28.73
C GLU A 398 20.61 16.66 -27.46
N HIS A 399 20.19 16.16 -26.30
CA HIS A 399 20.88 16.42 -25.03
C HIS A 399 22.00 15.42 -24.73
N ARG A 400 22.26 14.44 -25.61
CA ARG A 400 23.26 13.38 -25.41
C ARG A 400 23.06 12.68 -24.06
N SER A 401 21.80 12.49 -23.71
CA SER A 401 21.36 11.96 -22.43
C SER A 401 20.63 10.64 -22.58
N SER A 402 20.67 9.84 -21.52
CA SER A 402 19.94 8.58 -21.41
C SER A 402 19.36 8.43 -20.02
N TYR A 403 18.20 7.79 -19.97
CA TYR A 403 17.45 7.56 -18.75
C TYR A 403 17.29 6.07 -18.51
N THR A 404 17.38 5.67 -17.25
CA THR A 404 17.12 4.28 -16.84
C THR A 404 16.23 4.28 -15.60
N TYR A 405 15.12 3.56 -15.70
CA TYR A 405 14.12 3.38 -14.66
C TYR A 405 14.60 2.40 -13.60
N ASP A 406 14.47 2.79 -12.34
CA ASP A 406 14.60 1.89 -11.19
C ASP A 406 13.21 1.59 -10.60
N PRO A 407 12.71 0.34 -10.68
CA PRO A 407 11.43 -0.03 -10.11
C PRO A 407 11.41 0.04 -8.57
N VAL A 408 12.57 -0.03 -7.91
CA VAL A 408 12.70 0.03 -6.45
C VAL A 408 12.35 1.41 -5.92
N THR A 409 12.75 2.47 -6.63
CA THR A 409 12.47 3.86 -6.25
C THR A 409 11.34 4.48 -7.07
N GLY A 410 10.98 3.89 -8.21
CA GLY A 410 9.97 4.44 -9.12
C GLY A 410 10.44 5.65 -9.89
N THR A 411 11.75 5.83 -10.03
CA THR A 411 12.39 7.02 -10.60
C THR A 411 13.32 6.63 -11.74
N TYR A 412 13.72 7.62 -12.52
CA TYR A 412 14.74 7.51 -13.54
C TYR A 412 16.04 8.14 -13.04
N ALA A 413 17.15 7.45 -13.27
CA ALA A 413 18.48 8.05 -13.23
C ALA A 413 18.83 8.57 -14.63
N LYS A 414 19.53 9.71 -14.69
CA LYS A 414 19.98 10.35 -15.93
C LYS A 414 21.50 10.25 -16.07
N ILE A 415 21.96 9.85 -17.26
CA ILE A 415 23.35 9.98 -17.69
C ILE A 415 23.37 11.02 -18.81
N GLU A 416 24.31 11.95 -18.77
CA GLU A 416 24.51 12.96 -19.82
C GLU A 416 25.99 13.18 -20.12
N ASP A 417 26.33 13.21 -21.41
CA ASP A 417 27.72 13.25 -21.88
C ASP A 417 28.60 12.11 -21.30
N GLY A 418 27.98 11.02 -20.87
CA GLY A 418 28.65 9.89 -20.22
C GLY A 418 28.75 9.99 -18.68
N ASP A 419 28.34 11.11 -18.08
CA ASP A 419 28.38 11.34 -16.63
C ASP A 419 27.00 11.15 -15.98
N THR A 420 26.96 10.52 -14.81
CA THR A 420 25.73 10.40 -14.01
C THR A 420 25.34 11.76 -13.44
N MET A 421 24.13 12.22 -13.78
CA MET A 421 23.52 13.41 -13.19
C MET A 421 23.19 13.15 -11.73
N SER A 422 23.67 14.04 -10.86
CA SER A 422 23.62 13.89 -9.41
C SER A 422 23.47 15.23 -8.73
N ASP A 423 22.83 15.23 -7.56
CA ASP A 423 22.77 16.38 -6.66
C ASP A 423 23.94 16.33 -5.66
N ALA A 424 24.85 17.30 -5.77
CA ALA A 424 26.03 17.39 -4.93
C ALA A 424 25.71 17.54 -3.44
N SER A 425 24.56 18.13 -3.08
CA SER A 425 24.13 18.27 -1.67
C SER A 425 23.73 16.93 -1.05
N LEU A 426 23.29 15.99 -1.87
CA LEU A 426 22.86 14.65 -1.45
C LEU A 426 23.95 13.60 -1.65
N GLY A 427 24.92 13.86 -2.52
CA GLY A 427 25.98 12.92 -2.88
C GLY A 427 25.45 11.67 -3.59
N LYS A 428 24.32 11.78 -4.29
CA LYS A 428 23.61 10.67 -4.94
C LYS A 428 23.08 11.08 -6.32
N PRO A 429 22.87 10.11 -7.24
CA PRO A 429 22.22 10.36 -8.51
C PRO A 429 20.84 10.98 -8.33
N ASP A 430 20.48 11.86 -9.27
CA ASP A 430 19.15 12.46 -9.32
C ASP A 430 18.08 11.37 -9.47
N GLN A 431 17.01 11.53 -8.71
CA GLN A 431 15.83 10.66 -8.65
C GLN A 431 14.70 11.40 -9.35
N ILE A 432 14.55 11.14 -10.65
CA ILE A 432 13.59 11.83 -11.51
C ILE A 432 12.30 11.01 -11.56
N PHE A 433 11.19 11.55 -11.05
CA PHE A 433 9.93 10.80 -10.95
C PHE A 433 9.21 10.68 -12.29
N MET A 434 9.39 11.66 -13.17
CA MET A 434 8.81 11.67 -14.51
C MET A 434 9.77 12.40 -15.45
N VAL A 435 9.88 11.90 -16.69
CA VAL A 435 10.58 12.59 -17.77
C VAL A 435 9.57 12.93 -18.86
N ILE A 436 9.63 14.16 -19.36
CA ILE A 436 8.83 14.62 -20.50
C ILE A 436 9.80 15.09 -21.58
N VAL A 437 9.77 14.48 -22.74
CA VAL A 437 10.44 15.04 -23.93
C VAL A 437 9.43 15.95 -24.61
N LEU A 438 9.68 17.25 -24.57
CA LEU A 438 8.83 18.30 -25.09
C LEU A 438 9.36 18.74 -26.44
N HIS A 439 8.61 18.46 -27.52
CA HIS A 439 8.98 18.86 -28.87
C HIS A 439 8.41 20.25 -29.15
N ALA A 440 9.30 21.22 -29.39
CA ALA A 440 8.95 22.61 -29.68
C ALA A 440 9.63 23.10 -30.95
N ARG A 441 9.01 24.08 -31.62
CA ARG A 441 9.65 24.73 -32.76
C ARG A 441 10.88 25.50 -32.29
N GLU A 442 12.03 25.10 -32.78
CA GLU A 442 13.32 25.73 -32.50
C GLU A 442 13.62 26.86 -33.50
N PHE A 443 14.28 27.92 -33.04
CA PHE A 443 14.83 28.96 -33.90
C PHE A 443 16.15 29.51 -33.37
N LEU A 444 16.99 29.99 -34.30
CA LEU A 444 18.24 30.66 -33.98
C LEU A 444 17.97 32.14 -33.65
N VAL A 445 18.56 32.62 -32.56
CA VAL A 445 18.57 34.07 -32.24
C VAL A 445 19.62 34.80 -33.10
N ALA A 446 19.46 36.10 -33.28
CA ALA A 446 20.32 36.88 -34.17
C ALA A 446 21.74 37.05 -33.61
N ASP A 447 21.90 37.14 -32.29
CA ASP A 447 23.19 37.32 -31.61
C ASP A 447 24.09 36.09 -31.76
N ILE A 448 25.40 36.35 -31.73
CA ILE A 448 26.43 35.33 -31.60
C ILE A 448 26.78 35.24 -30.11
N GLU A 449 26.34 34.17 -29.48
CA GLU A 449 26.41 34.02 -28.02
C GLU A 449 27.65 33.23 -27.54
N SER A 450 28.36 32.54 -28.43
CA SER A 450 29.63 31.86 -28.12
C SER A 450 30.61 31.90 -29.29
N GLY A 451 31.88 32.23 -28.96
CA GLY A 451 33.00 32.24 -29.91
C GLY A 451 32.78 33.14 -31.13
N CYS A 452 33.51 32.88 -32.21
CA CYS A 452 33.13 33.41 -33.52
C CYS A 452 32.12 32.45 -34.17
N CYS A 453 30.91 32.96 -34.43
CA CYS A 453 29.90 32.36 -35.33
C CYS A 453 28.88 31.36 -34.75
N THR A 454 28.68 31.27 -33.43
CA THR A 454 27.59 30.43 -32.89
C THR A 454 26.41 31.25 -32.39
N HIS A 455 25.26 31.09 -33.06
CA HIS A 455 24.00 31.67 -32.63
C HIS A 455 23.42 30.94 -31.41
N GLY A 456 22.72 31.68 -30.55
CA GLY A 456 21.89 31.09 -29.52
C GLY A 456 20.66 30.38 -30.12
N ARG A 457 20.03 29.52 -29.32
CA ARG A 457 18.82 28.79 -29.66
C ARG A 457 17.69 29.22 -28.72
N ASP A 458 16.50 29.41 -29.25
CA ASP A 458 15.26 29.63 -28.50
C ASP A 458 14.16 28.67 -28.99
N PHE A 459 13.18 28.44 -28.13
CA PHE A 459 12.12 27.46 -28.35
C PHE A 459 10.76 28.12 -28.19
N ASP A 460 9.87 27.84 -29.13
CA ASP A 460 8.49 28.33 -29.12
C ASP A 460 7.68 27.57 -28.07
N LEU A 461 7.53 28.17 -26.89
CA LEU A 461 6.68 27.65 -25.81
C LEU A 461 5.25 28.21 -25.85
N ASP A 462 4.91 29.00 -26.87
CA ASP A 462 3.61 29.69 -26.95
C ASP A 462 2.62 28.92 -27.86
N SER A 463 3.12 28.07 -28.78
CA SER A 463 2.30 27.49 -29.87
C SER A 463 1.84 26.04 -29.66
N GLY A 464 2.30 25.36 -28.61
CA GLY A 464 2.04 23.94 -28.37
C GLY A 464 2.89 23.00 -29.23
N GLY A 465 2.80 21.69 -28.94
CA GLY A 465 3.58 20.67 -29.64
C GLY A 465 3.34 19.26 -29.09
N ALA A 466 4.14 18.30 -29.56
CA ALA A 466 4.07 16.91 -29.14
C ALA A 466 4.90 16.67 -27.86
N THR A 467 4.56 15.62 -27.12
CA THR A 467 5.37 15.14 -26.00
C THR A 467 5.53 13.62 -26.00
N ASP A 468 6.66 13.14 -25.52
CA ASP A 468 6.82 11.76 -25.05
C ASP A 468 6.96 11.79 -23.52
N VAL A 469 6.12 11.03 -22.81
CA VAL A 469 6.05 11.05 -21.35
C VAL A 469 6.47 9.69 -20.81
N TYR A 470 7.43 9.71 -19.89
CA TYR A 470 7.98 8.53 -19.24
C TYR A 470 7.72 8.59 -17.73
N TYR A 471 7.01 7.59 -17.21
CA TYR A 471 6.63 7.52 -15.81
C TYR A 471 6.51 6.06 -15.36
N ARG A 472 7.18 5.69 -14.26
CA ARG A 472 7.17 4.33 -13.70
C ARG A 472 7.51 3.20 -14.70
N GLY A 473 8.49 3.44 -15.55
CA GLY A 473 8.94 2.48 -16.57
C GLY A 473 7.97 2.33 -17.74
N LYS A 474 6.97 3.21 -17.85
CA LYS A 474 6.02 3.26 -18.96
C LYS A 474 6.29 4.48 -19.81
N HIS A 475 5.97 4.38 -21.09
CA HIS A 475 6.01 5.46 -22.07
C HIS A 475 4.61 5.70 -22.67
N VAL A 476 4.26 6.97 -22.91
CA VAL A 476 3.08 7.36 -23.66
C VAL A 476 3.33 8.65 -24.45
N THR A 477 2.80 8.71 -25.68
CA THR A 477 2.80 9.95 -26.46
C THR A 477 1.72 10.91 -25.98
N GLY A 478 1.88 12.19 -26.27
CA GLY A 478 0.99 13.23 -25.80
C GLY A 478 1.19 14.56 -26.52
N THR A 479 0.60 15.59 -25.94
CA THR A 479 0.73 16.97 -26.43
C THR A 479 0.92 17.92 -25.25
N TRP A 480 1.58 19.04 -25.54
CA TRP A 480 1.63 20.18 -24.64
C TRP A 480 1.00 21.39 -25.33
N SER A 481 0.40 22.28 -24.53
CA SER A 481 -0.18 23.53 -25.01
C SER A 481 -0.25 24.54 -23.88
N ALA A 482 -0.45 25.82 -24.22
CA ALA A 482 -0.85 26.86 -23.28
C ALA A 482 -2.11 27.54 -23.84
N ALA A 483 -3.03 27.98 -22.96
CA ALA A 483 -4.23 28.69 -23.39
C ALA A 483 -3.88 30.07 -24.00
N ASP A 484 -2.82 30.69 -23.49
CA ASP A 484 -2.19 31.90 -23.99
C ASP A 484 -0.72 31.96 -23.53
N ARG A 485 0.00 33.06 -23.86
CA ARG A 485 1.43 33.26 -23.54
C ARG A 485 1.73 33.42 -22.04
N SER A 486 0.71 33.52 -21.20
CA SER A 486 0.83 33.70 -19.74
C SER A 486 0.23 32.52 -18.98
N SER A 487 -0.57 31.67 -19.63
CA SER A 487 -1.15 30.49 -19.00
C SER A 487 -0.11 29.38 -18.85
N PRO A 488 -0.20 28.55 -17.79
CA PRO A 488 0.72 27.43 -17.60
C PRO A 488 0.68 26.42 -18.74
N LEU A 489 1.82 25.78 -18.98
CA LEU A 489 1.89 24.64 -19.88
C LEU A 489 1.00 23.51 -19.33
N VAL A 490 0.13 22.99 -20.18
CA VAL A 490 -0.73 21.85 -19.90
C VAL A 490 -0.28 20.68 -20.76
N PHE A 491 0.01 19.56 -20.11
CA PHE A 491 0.34 18.30 -20.74
C PHE A 491 -0.91 17.42 -20.84
N LYS A 492 -1.06 16.72 -21.97
CA LYS A 492 -2.14 15.78 -22.21
C LYS A 492 -1.59 14.49 -22.78
N THR A 493 -2.18 13.37 -22.37
CA THR A 493 -1.88 12.06 -22.98
C THR A 493 -2.48 11.98 -24.39
N ALA A 494 -2.12 10.94 -25.15
CA ALA A 494 -2.68 10.68 -26.48
C ALA A 494 -4.21 10.56 -26.51
N SER A 495 -4.85 10.23 -25.38
CA SER A 495 -6.32 10.19 -25.26
C SER A 495 -6.97 11.56 -25.09
N GLY A 496 -6.17 12.63 -24.89
CA GLY A 496 -6.62 13.99 -24.65
C GLY A 496 -6.93 14.32 -23.17
N ALA A 497 -6.68 13.38 -22.25
CA ALA A 497 -6.82 13.61 -20.82
C ALA A 497 -5.69 14.48 -20.27
N ASP A 498 -6.00 15.39 -19.33
CA ASP A 498 -5.00 16.18 -18.60
C ASP A 498 -4.03 15.25 -17.85
N LEU A 499 -2.74 15.42 -18.10
CA LEU A 499 -1.68 14.72 -17.37
C LEU A 499 -1.33 15.49 -16.10
N LEU A 500 -1.63 14.89 -14.94
CA LEU A 500 -1.14 15.38 -13.66
C LEU A 500 0.33 14.99 -13.47
N LEU A 501 1.10 15.84 -12.79
CA LEU A 501 2.50 15.54 -12.47
C LEU A 501 2.62 14.82 -11.11
N PRO A 502 3.60 13.93 -10.95
CA PRO A 502 3.90 13.36 -9.64
C PRO A 502 4.47 14.44 -8.71
N ARG A 503 4.42 14.17 -7.40
CA ARG A 503 5.23 14.93 -6.45
C ARG A 503 6.69 14.49 -6.57
N GLY A 504 7.61 15.45 -6.59
CA GLY A 504 9.05 15.22 -6.80
C GLY A 504 9.54 15.76 -8.13
N LEU A 505 10.82 15.54 -8.42
CA LEU A 505 11.49 16.09 -9.60
C LEU A 505 10.90 15.55 -10.90
N VAL A 506 10.35 16.44 -11.72
CA VAL A 506 10.00 16.16 -13.12
C VAL A 506 11.04 16.79 -14.05
N TRP A 507 11.61 16.01 -14.95
CA TRP A 507 12.58 16.48 -15.93
C TRP A 507 11.91 16.69 -17.28
N VAL A 508 12.05 17.88 -17.87
CA VAL A 508 11.50 18.22 -19.17
C VAL A 508 12.65 18.50 -20.13
N ASP A 509 12.94 17.55 -21.01
CA ASP A 509 13.86 17.74 -22.13
C ASP A 509 13.14 18.48 -23.26
N VAL A 510 13.41 19.77 -23.43
CA VAL A 510 12.90 20.57 -24.55
C VAL A 510 13.80 20.38 -25.76
N VAL A 511 13.24 19.82 -26.84
CA VAL A 511 13.96 19.47 -28.07
C VAL A 511 13.33 20.12 -29.30
N GLY A 512 14.13 20.30 -30.35
CA GLY A 512 13.65 20.85 -31.62
C GLY A 512 12.77 19.86 -32.39
N SER A 513 11.62 20.33 -32.87
CA SER A 513 10.64 19.57 -33.68
C SER A 513 10.97 19.49 -35.17
#